data_AF-A0A6L3JPH3-F1
#
_entry.id   AF-A0A6L3JPH3-F1
#
_cell.length_a   1.000
_cell.length_b   1.000
_cell.length_c   1.000
_cell.angle_alpha   90.00
_cell.angle_beta   90.00
_cell.angle_gamma   90.00
#
_symmetry.space_group_name_H-M   'P 1'
#
loop_
_entity.id
_entity.type
_entity.pdbx_description
1 polymer ?
#
loop_
_entity_poly.entity_id
_entity_poly.type
_entity_poly.pdbx_seq_one_letter_code
_entity_poly.pdbx_strand_id
1 'polypeptide(L)'
;HDEIQLAIETIAKYAQVQLIDFHAPLYPYPFMLPDAVHPDKEGAAVLAKTVYEGITGDFGGLQMPEIYTDNMVLQHGRLLTIQGKADAGEKVTVSIDRQQLQAVTGADGKWAVDVRPLKAGGPYTLTVSTEKRKLVYENVLAGEVWLCSGQSNMEFYLNWSATAAQDVPQAANSNIRFYDMKARWRTDAVEWDASVLDSLNHLQYYKDTRWTVCSPETAGNFSAVAYYFGKKLQDSLQVPVGLICNAIGGSPTEAWIDRSTLEYRFPAILRNWMQNDFIQDWVRGRAALNVKKSFNKLQRHPYEPCYLYESGIRPLEQFPVKGFIWYQGESNAHNRETHEKLFRLLVES
;
A
#
# COMPACT_ATOMS: atom_id res chain seq x y z
N HIS A 1 16.01 12.85 15.83
CA HIS A 1 14.58 13.07 15.57
C HIS A 1 13.77 12.04 16.35
N ASP A 2 14.05 10.74 16.18
CA ASP A 2 13.36 9.65 16.89
C ASP A 2 13.41 9.81 18.42
N GLU A 3 14.53 10.25 18.97
CA GLU A 3 14.65 10.55 20.41
C GLU A 3 13.71 11.68 20.86
N ILE A 4 13.48 12.69 20.01
CA ILE A 4 12.56 13.80 20.29
C ILE A 4 11.12 13.31 20.21
N GLN A 5 10.76 12.52 19.18
CA GLN A 5 9.43 11.94 19.06
C GLN A 5 9.11 11.04 20.26
N LEU A 6 10.04 10.16 20.63
CA LEU A 6 9.90 9.31 21.81
C LEU A 6 9.79 10.13 23.10
N ALA A 7 10.53 11.23 23.22
CA ALA A 7 10.41 12.13 24.36
C ALA A 7 9.03 12.80 24.43
N ILE A 8 8.47 13.23 23.28
CA ILE A 8 7.11 13.81 23.21
C ILE A 8 6.07 12.79 23.66
N GLU A 9 6.12 11.56 23.15
CA GLU A 9 5.22 10.47 23.55
C GLU A 9 5.35 10.16 25.05
N THR A 10 6.59 10.10 25.55
CA THR A 10 6.89 9.83 26.95
C THR A 10 6.32 10.93 27.85
N ILE A 11 6.54 12.20 27.50
CA ILE A 11 6.01 13.35 28.24
C ILE A 11 4.48 13.34 28.24
N ALA A 12 3.85 13.11 27.09
CA ALA A 12 2.39 13.04 26.97
C ALA A 12 1.82 11.95 27.89
N LYS A 13 2.45 10.76 27.89
CA LYS A 13 2.08 9.64 28.75
C LYS A 13 2.24 9.96 30.24
N TYR A 14 3.36 10.57 30.64
CA TYR A 14 3.60 10.97 32.04
C TYR A 14 2.64 12.07 32.51
N ALA A 15 2.34 13.04 31.63
CA ALA A 15 1.41 14.13 31.91
C ALA A 15 -0.07 13.72 31.80
N GLN A 16 -0.36 12.48 31.38
CA GLN A 16 -1.71 11.97 31.14
C GLN A 16 -2.52 12.85 30.17
N VAL A 17 -1.84 13.40 29.17
CA VAL A 17 -2.47 14.21 28.11
C VAL A 17 -2.49 13.44 26.81
N GLN A 18 -3.51 13.71 25.99
CA GLN A 18 -3.58 13.19 24.64
C GLN A 18 -2.49 13.83 23.77
N LEU A 19 -1.84 13.01 22.96
CA LEU A 19 -0.96 13.47 21.89
C LEU A 19 -1.76 13.53 20.59
N ILE A 20 -1.77 14.69 19.94
CA ILE A 20 -2.33 14.87 18.60
C ILE A 20 -1.15 14.90 17.62
N ASP A 21 -1.07 13.89 16.75
CA ASP A 21 0.03 13.72 15.81
C ASP A 21 -0.20 14.53 14.53
N PHE A 22 0.48 15.65 14.40
CA PHE A 22 0.50 16.47 13.17
C PHE A 22 1.51 16.01 12.14
N HIS A 23 2.45 15.15 12.52
CA HIS A 23 3.51 14.70 11.64
C HIS A 23 2.99 13.65 10.66
N ALA A 24 2.40 12.55 11.15
CA ALA A 24 2.00 11.43 10.28
C ALA A 24 1.01 11.80 9.16
N PRO A 25 -0.01 12.67 9.38
CA PRO A 25 -0.93 13.07 8.31
C PRO A 25 -0.29 13.86 7.18
N LEU A 26 0.75 14.66 7.47
CA LEU A 26 1.42 15.53 6.51
C LEU A 26 2.71 14.93 5.93
N TYR A 27 3.30 13.94 6.60
CA TYR A 27 4.60 13.39 6.23
C TYR A 27 4.73 12.94 4.77
N PRO A 28 3.71 12.29 4.15
CA PRO A 28 3.76 11.92 2.74
C PRO A 28 3.57 13.11 1.77
N TYR A 29 3.23 14.30 2.26
CA TYR A 29 2.83 15.46 1.46
C TYR A 29 3.74 16.67 1.70
N PRO A 30 5.05 16.58 1.37
CA PRO A 30 5.98 17.68 1.61
C PRO A 30 5.59 18.98 0.89
N PHE A 31 4.82 18.91 -0.19
CA PHE A 31 4.34 20.09 -0.91
C PHE A 31 3.29 20.91 -0.15
N MET A 32 2.60 20.32 0.84
CA MET A 32 1.69 21.04 1.72
C MET A 32 2.42 21.94 2.71
N LEU A 33 3.75 21.80 2.83
CA LEU A 33 4.66 22.64 3.62
C LEU A 33 5.65 23.33 2.66
N PRO A 34 5.22 24.33 1.86
CA PRO A 34 6.01 24.88 0.75
C PRO A 34 7.37 25.49 1.16
N ASP A 35 7.52 25.92 2.41
CA ASP A 35 8.77 26.42 2.99
C ASP A 35 9.33 25.48 4.07
N ALA A 36 8.87 24.22 4.09
CA ALA A 36 9.16 23.17 5.04
C ALA A 36 8.70 23.42 6.49
N VAL A 37 7.98 24.51 6.76
CA VAL A 37 7.56 24.88 8.13
C VAL A 37 6.08 25.23 8.20
N HIS A 38 5.59 26.08 7.30
CA HIS A 38 4.24 26.59 7.34
C HIS A 38 3.36 25.82 6.36
N PRO A 39 2.18 25.34 6.81
CA PRO A 39 1.24 24.68 5.93
C PRO A 39 0.61 25.70 4.96
N ASP A 40 0.39 25.27 3.73
CA ASP A 40 -0.51 25.97 2.82
C ASP A 40 -1.99 25.77 3.22
N LYS A 41 -2.92 26.21 2.38
CA LYS A 41 -4.36 26.07 2.66
C LYS A 41 -4.77 24.61 2.87
N GLU A 42 -4.23 23.68 2.10
CA GLU A 42 -4.58 22.27 2.17
C GLU A 42 -3.92 21.61 3.39
N GLY A 43 -2.64 21.87 3.62
CA GLY A 43 -1.94 21.43 4.83
C GLY A 43 -2.62 21.93 6.10
N ALA A 44 -3.09 23.18 6.12
CA ALA A 44 -3.80 23.76 7.25
C ALA A 44 -5.16 23.09 7.47
N ALA A 45 -5.85 22.69 6.40
CA ALA A 45 -7.09 21.92 6.49
C ALA A 45 -6.86 20.52 7.06
N VAL A 46 -5.76 19.84 6.67
CA VAL A 46 -5.36 18.55 7.25
C VAL A 46 -5.09 18.71 8.75
N LEU A 47 -4.30 19.71 9.16
CA LEU A 47 -4.03 19.97 10.58
C LEU A 47 -5.31 20.28 11.36
N ALA A 48 -6.19 21.13 10.83
CA ALA A 48 -7.46 21.47 11.46
C ALA A 48 -8.35 20.22 11.63
N LYS A 49 -8.37 19.33 10.64
CA LYS A 49 -9.06 18.05 10.73
C LYS A 49 -8.44 17.16 11.81
N THR A 50 -7.12 17.03 11.85
CA THR A 50 -6.42 16.23 12.87
C THR A 50 -6.69 16.74 14.28
N VAL A 51 -6.75 18.07 14.48
CA VAL A 51 -7.16 18.68 15.77
C VAL A 51 -8.62 18.36 16.09
N TYR A 52 -9.52 18.53 15.11
CA TYR A 52 -10.93 18.21 15.29
C TYR A 52 -11.11 16.76 15.74
N GLU A 53 -10.56 15.79 14.99
CA GLU A 53 -10.65 14.36 15.28
C GLU A 53 -10.06 14.05 16.67
N GLY A 54 -8.90 14.64 16.99
CA GLY A 54 -8.27 14.46 18.30
C GLY A 54 -9.13 14.96 19.46
N ILE A 55 -9.72 16.16 19.35
CA ILE A 55 -10.50 16.77 20.44
C ILE A 55 -11.88 16.13 20.58
N THR A 56 -12.56 15.84 19.47
CA THR A 56 -13.94 15.34 19.49
C THR A 56 -14.01 13.82 19.65
N GLY A 57 -12.96 13.11 19.25
CA GLY A 57 -12.97 11.65 19.12
C GLY A 57 -13.79 11.16 17.92
N ASP A 58 -14.27 12.05 17.05
CA ASP A 58 -14.98 11.71 15.81
C ASP A 58 -13.98 11.52 14.67
N PHE A 59 -13.76 10.26 14.29
CA PHE A 59 -12.86 9.86 13.21
C PHE A 59 -13.63 9.46 11.94
N GLY A 60 -14.92 9.79 11.87
CA GLY A 60 -15.81 9.38 10.78
C GLY A 60 -16.38 7.97 10.92
N GLY A 61 -16.42 7.44 12.15
CA GLY A 61 -16.97 6.12 12.47
C GLY A 61 -16.15 4.94 11.93
N LEU A 62 -16.74 3.75 12.03
CA LEU A 62 -16.07 2.48 11.69
C LEU A 62 -15.60 2.43 10.22
N GLN A 63 -14.30 2.20 10.03
CA GLN A 63 -13.60 2.10 8.75
C GLN A 63 -12.55 0.97 8.80
N MET A 64 -12.42 0.25 7.69
CA MET A 64 -11.41 -0.80 7.47
C MET A 64 -10.46 -0.38 6.34
N PRO A 65 -9.20 -0.86 6.31
CA PRO A 65 -8.32 -0.67 5.17
C PRO A 65 -8.95 -1.16 3.86
N GLU A 66 -8.69 -0.49 2.74
CA GLU A 66 -9.36 -0.74 1.44
C GLU A 66 -9.12 -2.15 0.87
N ILE A 67 -8.05 -2.83 1.30
CA ILE A 67 -7.77 -4.22 0.93
C ILE A 67 -8.79 -5.21 1.49
N TYR A 68 -9.55 -4.86 2.53
CA TYR A 68 -10.62 -5.70 3.04
C TYR A 68 -11.85 -5.58 2.14
N THR A 69 -12.04 -6.57 1.28
CA THR A 69 -13.22 -6.72 0.42
C THR A 69 -13.68 -8.19 0.41
N ASP A 70 -14.84 -8.46 -0.18
CA ASP A 70 -15.25 -9.84 -0.49
C ASP A 70 -14.19 -10.58 -1.31
N ASN A 71 -14.18 -11.90 -1.20
CA ASN A 71 -13.24 -12.81 -1.88
C ASN A 71 -11.78 -12.72 -1.39
N MET A 72 -11.48 -11.97 -0.32
CA MET A 72 -10.11 -11.85 0.17
C MET A 72 -9.52 -13.16 0.71
N VAL A 73 -8.19 -13.19 0.84
CA VAL A 73 -7.46 -14.26 1.52
C VAL A 73 -6.75 -13.67 2.71
N LEU A 74 -7.02 -14.21 3.90
CA LEU A 74 -6.28 -13.91 5.13
C LEU A 74 -5.22 -14.99 5.36
N GLN A 75 -4.12 -14.64 6.01
CA GLN A 75 -3.08 -15.62 6.37
C GLN A 75 -3.63 -16.74 7.26
N HIS A 76 -3.34 -18.00 6.97
CA HIS A 76 -3.68 -19.11 7.86
C HIS A 76 -2.56 -19.44 8.86
N GLY A 77 -2.88 -20.23 9.90
CA GLY A 77 -1.86 -20.88 10.74
C GLY A 77 -1.02 -19.97 11.65
N ARG A 78 -1.36 -18.67 11.74
CA ARG A 78 -0.71 -17.69 12.62
C ARG A 78 -1.74 -16.79 13.28
N LEU A 79 -1.35 -16.11 14.36
CA LEU A 79 -2.15 -15.03 14.94
C LEU A 79 -2.36 -13.94 13.88
N LEU A 80 -3.60 -13.46 13.75
CA LEU A 80 -3.97 -12.41 12.79
C LEU A 80 -4.50 -11.20 13.53
N THR A 81 -3.81 -10.08 13.40
CA THR A 81 -4.32 -8.81 13.89
C THR A 81 -5.25 -8.21 12.85
N ILE A 82 -6.53 -8.05 13.22
CA ILE A 82 -7.51 -7.31 12.44
C ILE A 82 -7.67 -5.95 13.09
N GLN A 83 -7.48 -4.89 12.32
CA GLN A 83 -7.44 -3.52 12.82
C GLN A 83 -8.02 -2.54 11.81
N GLY A 84 -8.39 -1.35 12.31
CA GLY A 84 -9.01 -0.30 11.52
C GLY A 84 -9.16 0.99 12.31
N LYS A 85 -10.06 1.85 11.84
CA LYS A 85 -10.43 3.10 12.52
C LYS A 85 -11.88 3.09 12.98
N ALA A 86 -12.19 3.81 14.03
CA ALA A 86 -13.55 4.12 14.48
C ALA A 86 -13.52 5.37 15.37
N ASP A 87 -14.68 5.84 15.82
CA ASP A 87 -14.73 6.94 16.79
C ASP A 87 -14.13 6.48 18.13
N ALA A 88 -13.45 7.38 18.84
CA ALA A 88 -12.79 7.09 20.10
C ALA A 88 -13.80 6.56 21.13
N GLY A 89 -13.41 5.52 21.86
CA GLY A 89 -14.27 4.87 22.86
C GLY A 89 -15.34 3.94 22.28
N GLU A 90 -15.54 3.87 20.96
CA GLU A 90 -16.48 2.90 20.38
C GLU A 90 -16.02 1.46 20.64
N LYS A 91 -17.00 0.59 20.90
CA LYS A 91 -16.76 -0.84 21.05
C LYS A 91 -16.88 -1.51 19.69
N VAL A 92 -15.76 -2.00 19.17
CA VAL A 92 -15.71 -2.76 17.92
C VAL A 92 -15.78 -4.24 18.23
N THR A 93 -16.69 -4.95 17.56
CA THR A 93 -16.81 -6.41 17.59
C THR A 93 -16.36 -6.98 16.26
N VAL A 94 -15.47 -7.97 16.30
CA VAL A 94 -14.99 -8.70 15.14
C VAL A 94 -15.38 -10.17 15.27
N SER A 95 -16.04 -10.69 14.26
CA SER A 95 -16.46 -12.10 14.20
C SER A 95 -15.96 -12.76 12.93
N ILE A 96 -15.29 -13.90 13.07
CA ILE A 96 -14.87 -14.76 11.97
C ILE A 96 -14.75 -16.20 12.46
N ASP A 97 -15.21 -17.16 11.66
CA ASP A 97 -15.35 -18.56 12.09
C ASP A 97 -16.18 -18.67 13.40
N ARG A 98 -15.67 -19.33 14.44
CA ARG A 98 -16.30 -19.44 15.76
C ARG A 98 -15.77 -18.41 16.76
N GLN A 99 -15.01 -17.43 16.29
CA GLN A 99 -14.36 -16.42 17.11
C GLN A 99 -15.15 -15.13 17.09
N GLN A 100 -15.37 -14.57 18.27
CA GLN A 100 -15.94 -13.25 18.46
C GLN A 100 -15.07 -12.50 19.46
N LEU A 101 -14.50 -11.38 19.02
CA LEU A 101 -13.53 -10.58 19.76
C LEU A 101 -14.01 -9.14 19.83
N GLN A 102 -13.58 -8.43 20.86
CA GLN A 102 -13.97 -7.05 21.07
C GLN A 102 -12.75 -6.19 21.42
N ALA A 103 -12.74 -4.97 20.89
CA ALA A 103 -11.80 -3.92 21.25
C ALA A 103 -12.55 -2.64 21.54
N VAL A 104 -11.94 -1.76 22.34
CA VAL A 104 -12.38 -0.38 22.49
C VAL A 104 -11.42 0.49 21.69
N THR A 105 -11.95 1.37 20.87
CA THR A 105 -11.16 2.29 20.06
C THR A 105 -10.40 3.28 20.93
N GLY A 106 -9.10 3.43 20.66
CA GLY A 106 -8.24 4.38 21.34
C GLY A 106 -8.61 5.84 21.05
N ALA A 107 -8.00 6.75 21.80
CA ALA A 107 -8.15 8.19 21.58
C ALA A 107 -7.53 8.68 20.26
N ASP A 108 -6.71 7.84 19.60
CA ASP A 108 -6.15 8.07 18.27
C ASP A 108 -7.03 7.50 17.14
N GLY A 109 -8.24 7.04 17.47
CA GLY A 109 -9.21 6.49 16.54
C GLY A 109 -8.87 5.09 16.04
N LYS A 110 -7.83 4.43 16.58
CA LYS A 110 -7.41 3.10 16.14
C LYS A 110 -7.94 2.02 17.08
N TRP A 111 -8.22 0.85 16.50
CA TRP A 111 -8.58 -0.35 17.25
C TRP A 111 -7.96 -1.57 16.58
N ALA A 112 -7.70 -2.62 17.36
CA ALA A 112 -7.17 -3.88 16.87
C ALA A 112 -7.66 -5.05 17.73
N VAL A 113 -7.82 -6.22 17.13
CA VAL A 113 -8.04 -7.50 17.82
C VAL A 113 -7.16 -8.58 17.24
N ASP A 114 -6.72 -9.51 18.10
CA ASP A 114 -5.94 -10.66 17.67
C ASP A 114 -6.83 -11.91 17.53
N VAL A 115 -7.05 -12.31 16.28
CA VAL A 115 -7.78 -13.52 15.91
C VAL A 115 -6.84 -14.72 16.01
N ARG A 116 -7.26 -15.77 16.73
CA ARG A 116 -6.47 -17.01 16.82
C ARG A 116 -6.35 -17.64 15.43
N PRO A 117 -5.29 -18.41 15.17
CA PRO A 117 -5.01 -19.00 13.86
C PRO A 117 -6.24 -19.62 13.19
N LEU A 118 -6.54 -19.14 11.99
CA LEU A 118 -7.56 -19.76 11.12
C LEU A 118 -7.01 -21.05 10.52
N LYS A 119 -7.88 -22.05 10.40
CA LYS A 119 -7.61 -23.25 9.62
C LYS A 119 -7.61 -22.87 8.14
N ALA A 120 -6.68 -23.41 7.35
CA ALA A 120 -6.68 -23.17 5.91
C ALA A 120 -7.99 -23.65 5.27
N GLY A 121 -8.50 -22.90 4.29
CA GLY A 121 -9.77 -23.17 3.61
C GLY A 121 -10.76 -22.03 3.74
N GLY A 122 -12.03 -22.36 3.95
CA GLY A 122 -13.16 -21.44 3.90
C GLY A 122 -14.30 -22.02 3.03
N PRO A 123 -15.25 -21.21 2.57
CA PRO A 123 -15.35 -19.77 2.83
C PRO A 123 -15.73 -19.47 4.29
N TYR A 124 -15.14 -18.39 4.82
CA TYR A 124 -15.53 -17.73 6.05
C TYR A 124 -16.32 -16.46 5.74
N THR A 125 -17.01 -15.95 6.75
CA THR A 125 -17.58 -14.60 6.76
C THR A 125 -16.86 -13.80 7.84
N LEU A 126 -16.24 -12.68 7.46
CA LEU A 126 -15.71 -11.71 8.42
C LEU A 126 -16.77 -10.64 8.65
N THR A 127 -17.12 -10.38 9.90
CA THR A 127 -17.98 -9.27 10.30
C THR A 127 -17.22 -8.35 11.23
N VAL A 128 -17.22 -7.05 10.95
CA VAL A 128 -16.70 -6.01 11.84
C VAL A 128 -17.83 -5.02 12.12
N SER A 129 -18.14 -4.75 13.38
CA SER A 129 -19.27 -3.90 13.73
C SER A 129 -19.05 -3.06 14.97
N THR A 130 -19.61 -1.86 14.96
CA THR A 130 -19.91 -1.05 16.15
C THR A 130 -21.43 -1.00 16.34
N GLU A 131 -21.92 -0.26 17.33
CA GLU A 131 -23.37 -0.07 17.52
C GLU A 131 -24.04 0.63 16.33
N LYS A 132 -23.30 1.53 15.65
CA LYS A 132 -23.83 2.37 14.57
C LYS A 132 -23.67 1.75 13.18
N ARG A 133 -22.67 0.89 12.97
CA ARG A 133 -22.30 0.39 11.63
C ARG A 133 -21.84 -1.06 11.68
N LYS A 134 -22.23 -1.82 10.65
CA LYS A 134 -21.81 -3.21 10.42
C LYS A 134 -21.20 -3.34 9.02
N LEU A 135 -20.00 -3.89 8.95
CA LEU A 135 -19.30 -4.28 7.72
C LEU A 135 -19.26 -5.81 7.66
N VAL A 136 -19.63 -6.39 6.53
CA VAL A 136 -19.64 -7.84 6.30
C VAL A 136 -18.85 -8.13 5.04
N TYR A 137 -17.90 -9.06 5.14
CA TYR A 137 -17.09 -9.53 4.02
C TYR A 137 -17.35 -11.01 3.81
N GLU A 138 -17.73 -11.36 2.59
CA GLU A 138 -18.13 -12.71 2.21
C GLU A 138 -17.05 -13.41 1.37
N ASN A 139 -17.13 -14.74 1.32
CA ASN A 139 -16.18 -15.58 0.60
C ASN A 139 -14.71 -15.35 1.01
N VAL A 140 -14.47 -15.14 2.31
CA VAL A 140 -13.13 -14.95 2.86
C VAL A 140 -12.45 -16.31 2.96
N LEU A 141 -11.27 -16.46 2.36
CA LEU A 141 -10.45 -17.67 2.51
C LEU A 141 -9.34 -17.44 3.54
N ALA A 142 -8.92 -18.51 4.20
CA ALA A 142 -7.69 -18.54 4.98
C ALA A 142 -6.64 -19.37 4.21
N GLY A 143 -5.50 -18.75 3.90
CA GLY A 143 -4.50 -19.31 2.98
C GLY A 143 -3.16 -18.58 3.08
N GLU A 144 -2.31 -18.74 2.07
CA GLU A 144 -1.04 -18.02 1.96
C GLU A 144 -1.21 -16.76 1.11
N VAL A 145 -0.74 -15.62 1.60
CA VAL A 145 -0.87 -14.31 0.96
C VAL A 145 0.52 -13.81 0.59
N TRP A 146 0.72 -13.41 -0.66
CA TRP A 146 2.01 -12.94 -1.15
C TRP A 146 1.88 -11.60 -1.86
N LEU A 147 2.84 -10.70 -1.62
CA LEU A 147 2.96 -9.45 -2.36
C LEU A 147 3.90 -9.62 -3.55
N CYS A 148 3.43 -9.22 -4.73
CA CYS A 148 4.11 -9.30 -6.01
C CYS A 148 4.40 -7.88 -6.48
N SER A 149 5.66 -7.47 -6.45
CA SER A 149 6.04 -6.07 -6.66
C SER A 149 7.30 -5.91 -7.51
N GLY A 150 7.62 -4.67 -7.86
CA GLY A 150 8.70 -4.30 -8.75
C GLY A 150 8.21 -3.55 -9.98
N GLN A 151 8.78 -3.86 -11.15
CA GLN A 151 8.53 -3.10 -12.39
C GLN A 151 7.88 -3.93 -13.50
N SER A 152 8.10 -3.54 -14.77
CA SER A 152 7.38 -4.04 -15.95
C SER A 152 7.43 -5.56 -16.12
N ASN A 153 8.51 -6.21 -15.70
CA ASN A 153 8.62 -7.66 -15.76
C ASN A 153 7.76 -8.37 -14.70
N MET A 154 7.57 -7.78 -13.52
CA MET A 154 6.54 -8.23 -12.57
C MET A 154 5.14 -7.86 -13.07
N GLU A 155 4.96 -6.69 -13.67
CA GLU A 155 3.67 -6.22 -14.18
C GLU A 155 3.22 -6.96 -15.46
N PHE A 156 4.10 -7.73 -16.10
CA PHE A 156 3.86 -8.37 -17.39
C PHE A 156 2.60 -9.27 -17.35
N TYR A 157 1.61 -8.95 -18.19
CA TYR A 157 0.32 -9.63 -18.14
C TYR A 157 0.35 -11.05 -18.70
N LEU A 158 -0.45 -11.95 -18.12
CA LEU A 158 -0.60 -13.33 -18.61
C LEU A 158 -1.05 -13.38 -20.07
N ASN A 159 -1.91 -12.45 -20.50
CA ASN A 159 -2.36 -12.30 -21.89
C ASN A 159 -1.23 -11.99 -22.88
N TRP A 160 -0.09 -11.50 -22.40
CA TRP A 160 1.09 -11.22 -23.24
C TRP A 160 2.07 -12.39 -23.28
N SER A 161 1.87 -13.41 -22.45
CA SER A 161 2.73 -14.59 -22.42
C SER A 161 2.56 -15.45 -23.68
N ALA A 162 3.62 -16.16 -24.07
CA ALA A 162 3.59 -17.08 -25.21
C ALA A 162 2.57 -18.23 -25.03
N THR A 163 2.21 -18.54 -23.79
CA THR A 163 1.30 -19.61 -23.39
C THR A 163 -0.14 -19.12 -23.14
N ALA A 164 -0.42 -17.82 -23.33
CA ALA A 164 -1.71 -17.21 -23.01
C ALA A 164 -2.92 -17.94 -23.61
N ALA A 165 -2.83 -18.32 -24.90
CA ALA A 165 -3.90 -19.00 -25.62
C ALA A 165 -4.26 -20.37 -25.00
N GLN A 166 -3.32 -21.01 -24.32
CA GLN A 166 -3.55 -22.27 -23.62
C GLN A 166 -3.97 -22.03 -22.16
N ASP A 167 -3.26 -21.15 -21.45
CA ASP A 167 -3.34 -21.06 -20.00
C ASP A 167 -4.49 -20.20 -19.50
N VAL A 168 -4.86 -19.12 -20.21
CA VAL A 168 -5.96 -18.23 -19.78
C VAL A 168 -7.31 -18.97 -19.79
N PRO A 169 -7.71 -19.72 -20.84
CA PRO A 169 -8.95 -20.49 -20.82
C PRO A 169 -9.01 -21.54 -19.71
N GLN A 170 -7.86 -21.98 -19.21
CA GLN A 170 -7.73 -23.02 -18.18
C GLN A 170 -7.41 -22.44 -16.79
N ALA A 171 -7.43 -21.12 -16.64
CA ALA A 171 -6.99 -20.46 -15.41
C ALA A 171 -7.99 -20.56 -14.24
N ALA A 172 -9.19 -21.09 -14.45
CA ALA A 172 -10.21 -21.19 -13.42
C ALA A 172 -9.71 -21.96 -12.19
N ASN A 173 -9.56 -21.27 -11.06
CA ASN A 173 -9.15 -21.86 -9.80
C ASN A 173 -9.77 -21.08 -8.62
N SER A 174 -10.78 -21.67 -7.99
CA SER A 174 -11.50 -21.05 -6.86
C SER A 174 -10.70 -21.02 -5.55
N ASN A 175 -9.46 -21.51 -5.53
CA ASN A 175 -8.53 -21.37 -4.40
C ASN A 175 -7.47 -20.29 -4.62
N ILE A 176 -7.44 -19.63 -5.79
CA ILE A 176 -6.54 -18.49 -6.05
C ILE A 176 -7.35 -17.20 -6.08
N ARG A 177 -6.83 -16.14 -5.46
CA ARG A 177 -7.42 -14.80 -5.43
C ARG A 177 -6.39 -13.75 -5.84
N PHE A 178 -6.84 -12.75 -6.59
CA PHE A 178 -6.01 -11.62 -7.02
C PHE A 178 -6.49 -10.32 -6.39
N TYR A 179 -5.55 -9.55 -5.84
CA TYR A 179 -5.72 -8.14 -5.52
C TYR A 179 -4.77 -7.34 -6.43
N ASP A 180 -5.27 -6.91 -7.58
CA ASP A 180 -4.48 -6.33 -8.68
C ASP A 180 -4.53 -4.81 -8.63
N MET A 181 -3.59 -4.22 -7.89
CA MET A 181 -3.43 -2.77 -7.76
C MET A 181 -2.86 -2.20 -9.06
N LYS A 182 -3.75 -1.88 -9.99
CA LYS A 182 -3.38 -1.29 -11.29
C LYS A 182 -3.18 0.20 -11.21
N ALA A 183 -2.18 0.72 -11.91
CA ALA A 183 -2.05 2.16 -12.14
C ALA A 183 -3.30 2.73 -12.85
N ARG A 184 -3.74 3.92 -12.43
CA ARG A 184 -4.72 4.73 -13.17
C ARG A 184 -4.15 5.21 -14.49
N TRP A 185 -2.85 5.53 -14.52
CA TRP A 185 -2.14 6.02 -15.70
C TRP A 185 -0.81 5.28 -15.89
N ARG A 186 -0.56 4.83 -17.12
CA ARG A 186 0.72 4.27 -17.54
C ARG A 186 1.75 5.39 -17.68
N THR A 187 3.00 5.10 -17.33
CA THR A 187 4.18 5.97 -17.45
C THR A 187 4.74 5.99 -18.88
N ASP A 188 3.84 6.15 -19.85
CA ASP A 188 4.15 6.20 -21.28
C ASP A 188 4.75 7.56 -21.68
N ALA A 189 5.25 7.67 -22.92
CA ALA A 189 5.91 8.87 -23.43
C ALA A 189 4.94 10.00 -23.82
N VAL A 190 4.12 10.46 -22.87
CA VAL A 190 3.07 11.46 -23.09
C VAL A 190 3.11 12.57 -22.04
N GLU A 191 2.57 13.73 -22.35
CA GLU A 191 2.34 14.80 -21.38
C GLU A 191 1.01 14.56 -20.67
N TRP A 192 0.99 14.47 -19.33
CA TRP A 192 -0.25 14.28 -18.58
C TRP A 192 -1.00 15.58 -18.34
N ASP A 193 -2.33 15.51 -18.36
CA ASP A 193 -3.20 16.65 -18.11
C ASP A 193 -3.28 17.02 -16.62
N ALA A 194 -3.74 18.24 -16.33
CA ALA A 194 -3.73 18.80 -14.98
C ALA A 194 -4.46 17.94 -13.93
N SER A 195 -5.55 17.26 -14.30
CA SER A 195 -6.29 16.38 -13.38
C SER A 195 -5.47 15.15 -12.95
N VAL A 196 -4.65 14.61 -13.84
CA VAL A 196 -3.74 13.49 -13.52
C VAL A 196 -2.67 13.96 -12.53
N LEU A 197 -2.09 15.12 -12.81
CA LEU A 197 -1.05 15.73 -11.98
C LEU A 197 -1.57 16.04 -10.58
N ASP A 198 -2.80 16.52 -10.47
CA ASP A 198 -3.50 16.72 -9.21
C ASP A 198 -3.68 15.40 -8.44
N SER A 199 -4.23 14.36 -9.06
CA SER A 199 -4.36 13.03 -8.43
C SER A 199 -3.02 12.48 -7.93
N LEU A 200 -1.93 12.69 -8.67
CA LEU A 200 -0.60 12.25 -8.26
C LEU A 200 -0.14 12.94 -6.99
N ASN A 201 -0.36 14.26 -6.85
CA ASN A 201 0.00 14.99 -5.63
C ASN A 201 -0.75 14.44 -4.40
N HIS A 202 -1.97 13.95 -4.58
CA HIS A 202 -2.79 13.36 -3.52
C HIS A 202 -2.58 11.83 -3.33
N LEU A 203 -1.51 11.25 -3.88
CA LEU A 203 -1.20 9.81 -3.84
C LEU A 203 -2.29 8.90 -4.45
N GLN A 204 -3.16 9.44 -5.29
CA GLN A 204 -4.25 8.72 -5.95
C GLN A 204 -3.79 8.08 -7.27
N TYR A 205 -2.70 7.31 -7.23
CA TYR A 205 -2.11 6.72 -8.43
C TYR A 205 -2.75 5.37 -8.82
N TYR A 206 -3.10 4.56 -7.84
CA TYR A 206 -3.71 3.25 -8.05
C TYR A 206 -5.21 3.35 -8.27
N LYS A 207 -5.77 2.43 -9.06
CA LYS A 207 -7.22 2.25 -9.23
C LYS A 207 -7.81 1.61 -7.99
N ASP A 208 -9.07 1.91 -7.73
CA ASP A 208 -9.84 1.22 -6.70
C ASP A 208 -9.84 -0.27 -7.02
N THR A 209 -9.43 -1.08 -6.04
CA THR A 209 -9.11 -2.49 -6.24
C THR A 209 -9.91 -3.34 -5.26
N ARG A 210 -10.33 -4.51 -5.71
CA ARG A 210 -11.00 -5.52 -4.90
C ARG A 210 -10.39 -6.88 -5.16
N TRP A 211 -10.52 -7.79 -4.19
CA TRP A 211 -10.16 -9.18 -4.40
C TRP A 211 -11.09 -9.84 -5.44
N THR A 212 -10.49 -10.61 -6.34
CA THR A 212 -11.20 -11.34 -7.40
C THR A 212 -10.79 -12.80 -7.43
N VAL A 213 -11.72 -13.67 -7.82
CA VAL A 213 -11.46 -15.10 -8.04
C VAL A 213 -10.60 -15.28 -9.29
N CYS A 214 -9.62 -16.19 -9.25
CA CYS A 214 -8.87 -16.58 -10.44
C CYS A 214 -9.78 -17.30 -11.43
N SER A 215 -10.05 -16.65 -12.56
CA SER A 215 -10.86 -17.14 -13.66
C SER A 215 -10.24 -16.70 -14.99
N PRO A 216 -10.68 -17.25 -16.14
CA PRO A 216 -10.22 -16.78 -17.44
C PRO A 216 -10.38 -15.26 -17.64
N GLU A 217 -11.43 -14.66 -17.07
CA GLU A 217 -11.73 -13.23 -17.17
C GLU A 217 -10.77 -12.35 -16.35
N THR A 218 -10.25 -12.86 -15.22
CA THR A 218 -9.38 -12.09 -14.31
C THR A 218 -7.91 -12.39 -14.53
N ALA A 219 -7.55 -13.64 -14.82
CA ALA A 219 -6.17 -14.10 -14.91
C ALA A 219 -5.40 -13.46 -16.08
N GLY A 220 -6.04 -13.26 -17.23
CA GLY A 220 -5.38 -12.74 -18.43
C GLY A 220 -4.74 -11.35 -18.23
N ASN A 221 -5.38 -10.48 -17.46
CA ASN A 221 -4.87 -9.13 -17.18
C ASN A 221 -4.06 -9.05 -15.89
N PHE A 222 -3.85 -10.17 -15.19
CA PHE A 222 -3.00 -10.23 -14.01
C PHE A 222 -1.55 -10.52 -14.40
N SER A 223 -0.60 -10.27 -13.49
CA SER A 223 0.81 -10.60 -13.69
C SER A 223 1.00 -12.09 -14.00
N ALA A 224 1.66 -12.39 -15.10
CA ALA A 224 2.00 -13.75 -15.51
C ALA A 224 2.94 -14.40 -14.47
N VAL A 225 3.94 -13.65 -14.02
CA VAL A 225 4.92 -14.13 -13.02
C VAL A 225 4.20 -14.48 -11.72
N ALA A 226 3.35 -13.58 -11.21
CA ALA A 226 2.57 -13.83 -10.02
C ALA A 226 1.59 -15.00 -10.20
N TYR A 227 0.88 -15.07 -11.33
CA TYR A 227 -0.04 -16.16 -11.65
C TYR A 227 0.65 -17.53 -11.59
N TYR A 228 1.76 -17.72 -12.29
CA TYR A 228 2.45 -19.02 -12.28
C TYR A 228 3.05 -19.36 -10.92
N PHE A 229 3.56 -18.37 -10.20
CA PHE A 229 3.99 -18.55 -8.82
C PHE A 229 2.84 -19.05 -7.94
N GLY A 230 1.70 -18.33 -7.93
CA GLY A 230 0.54 -18.69 -7.13
C GLY A 230 -0.07 -20.03 -7.51
N LYS A 231 -0.14 -20.34 -8.82
CA LYS A 231 -0.61 -21.64 -9.33
C LYS A 231 0.26 -22.78 -8.80
N LYS A 232 1.58 -22.70 -8.97
CA LYS A 232 2.51 -23.72 -8.46
C LYS A 232 2.46 -23.85 -6.94
N LEU A 233 2.33 -22.73 -6.23
CA LEU A 233 2.25 -22.71 -4.78
C LEU A 233 0.96 -23.36 -4.28
N GLN A 234 -0.18 -23.02 -4.88
CA GLN A 234 -1.48 -23.59 -4.55
C GLN A 234 -1.53 -25.09 -4.86
N ASP A 235 -0.99 -25.51 -6.02
CA ASP A 235 -0.85 -26.92 -6.39
C ASP A 235 0.02 -27.71 -5.40
N SER A 236 1.08 -27.09 -4.86
CA SER A 236 2.00 -27.77 -3.95
C SER A 236 1.49 -27.83 -2.51
N LEU A 237 0.90 -26.73 -2.02
CA LEU A 237 0.47 -26.63 -0.62
C LEU A 237 -0.97 -27.11 -0.40
N GLN A 238 -1.78 -27.15 -1.45
CA GLN A 238 -3.20 -27.53 -1.39
C GLN A 238 -4.01 -26.67 -0.39
N VAL A 239 -3.63 -25.39 -0.26
CA VAL A 239 -4.35 -24.35 0.52
C VAL A 239 -4.70 -23.17 -0.37
N PRO A 240 -5.68 -22.32 -0.02
CA PRO A 240 -5.92 -21.08 -0.74
C PRO A 240 -4.69 -20.19 -0.85
N VAL A 241 -4.56 -19.46 -1.96
CA VAL A 241 -3.47 -18.50 -2.21
C VAL A 241 -4.03 -17.16 -2.64
N GLY A 242 -3.64 -16.10 -1.92
CA GLY A 242 -3.90 -14.71 -2.28
C GLY A 242 -2.66 -14.06 -2.87
N LEU A 243 -2.79 -13.39 -4.01
CA LEU A 243 -1.71 -12.68 -4.67
C LEU A 243 -2.09 -11.20 -4.78
N ILE A 244 -1.35 -10.36 -4.07
CA ILE A 244 -1.43 -8.92 -4.20
C ILE A 244 -0.39 -8.52 -5.25
N CYS A 245 -0.76 -7.79 -6.30
CA CYS A 245 0.18 -7.28 -7.29
C CYS A 245 0.07 -5.76 -7.36
N ASN A 246 1.18 -5.05 -7.13
CA ASN A 246 1.22 -3.58 -7.22
C ASN A 246 2.33 -3.07 -8.15
N ALA A 247 3.00 -3.95 -8.89
CA ALA A 247 4.14 -3.62 -9.75
C ALA A 247 3.83 -2.54 -10.78
N ILE A 248 4.78 -1.61 -10.98
CA ILE A 248 4.65 -0.46 -11.87
C ILE A 248 5.79 -0.45 -12.89
N GLY A 249 5.44 -0.60 -14.16
CA GLY A 249 6.35 -0.52 -15.29
C GLY A 249 7.34 0.63 -15.19
N GLY A 250 8.64 0.31 -15.28
CA GLY A 250 9.69 1.30 -15.32
C GLY A 250 10.07 1.99 -14.00
N SER A 251 9.42 1.64 -12.89
CA SER A 251 9.73 2.22 -11.59
C SER A 251 11.16 1.87 -11.11
N PRO A 252 11.93 2.87 -10.63
CA PRO A 252 13.23 2.63 -10.04
C PRO A 252 13.10 2.23 -8.55
N THR A 253 14.13 1.62 -7.97
CA THR A 253 14.10 1.07 -6.61
C THR A 253 13.74 2.12 -5.56
N GLU A 254 14.28 3.34 -5.69
CA GLU A 254 14.08 4.44 -4.75
C GLU A 254 12.62 4.91 -4.63
N ALA A 255 11.78 4.67 -5.63
CA ALA A 255 10.34 4.97 -5.55
C ALA A 255 9.62 4.07 -4.52
N TRP A 256 10.20 2.93 -4.18
CA TRP A 256 9.62 1.88 -3.32
C TRP A 256 10.21 1.83 -1.91
N ILE A 257 11.13 2.74 -1.57
CA ILE A 257 11.74 2.81 -0.23
C ILE A 257 10.94 3.81 0.60
N ASP A 258 10.74 3.51 1.88
CA ASP A 258 10.04 4.45 2.76
C ASP A 258 10.83 5.76 2.92
N ARG A 259 10.08 6.84 3.16
CA ARG A 259 10.65 8.18 3.24
C ARG A 259 11.66 8.34 4.37
N SER A 260 11.37 7.76 5.54
CA SER A 260 12.25 7.91 6.70
C SER A 260 13.61 7.27 6.44
N THR A 261 13.62 6.07 5.85
CA THR A 261 14.85 5.38 5.49
C THR A 261 15.70 6.20 4.51
N LEU A 262 15.10 6.77 3.45
CA LEU A 262 15.87 7.61 2.54
C LEU A 262 16.36 8.91 3.19
N GLU A 263 15.54 9.58 4.00
CA GLU A 263 15.91 10.80 4.70
C GLU A 263 17.11 10.60 5.64
N TYR A 264 17.18 9.47 6.37
CA TYR A 264 18.27 9.21 7.31
C TYR A 264 19.48 8.55 6.67
N ARG A 265 19.29 7.62 5.73
CA ARG A 265 20.35 6.72 5.26
C ARG A 265 20.88 7.11 3.89
N PHE A 266 20.12 7.87 3.11
CA PHE A 266 20.57 8.33 1.79
C PHE A 266 19.91 9.64 1.30
N PRO A 267 19.92 10.73 2.08
CA PRO A 267 19.17 11.94 1.75
C PRO A 267 19.58 12.60 0.44
N ALA A 268 20.80 12.35 -0.03
CA ALA A 268 21.31 12.88 -1.30
C ALA A 268 20.45 12.47 -2.51
N ILE A 269 19.77 11.32 -2.48
CA ILE A 269 18.90 10.87 -3.58
C ILE A 269 17.60 11.69 -3.70
N LEU A 270 17.15 12.30 -2.60
CA LEU A 270 15.92 13.09 -2.56
C LEU A 270 16.09 14.47 -3.19
N ARG A 271 17.32 14.99 -3.21
CA ARG A 271 17.61 16.35 -3.68
C ARG A 271 17.50 16.43 -5.20
N ASN A 272 16.64 17.35 -5.68
CA ASN A 272 16.47 17.66 -7.12
C ASN A 272 16.39 16.39 -7.98
N TRP A 273 15.57 15.43 -7.57
CA TRP A 273 15.59 14.05 -8.09
C TRP A 273 15.48 13.96 -9.63
N MET A 274 14.75 14.88 -10.28
CA MET A 274 14.67 14.96 -11.76
C MET A 274 15.98 15.38 -12.45
N GLN A 275 16.98 15.83 -11.70
CA GLN A 275 18.32 16.19 -12.18
C GLN A 275 19.42 15.44 -11.41
N ASN A 276 19.06 14.41 -10.65
CA ASN A 276 19.97 13.68 -9.78
C ASN A 276 20.51 12.42 -10.50
N ASP A 277 21.83 12.29 -10.59
CA ASP A 277 22.51 11.22 -11.33
C ASP A 277 22.46 9.85 -10.64
N PHE A 278 22.04 9.79 -9.36
CA PHE A 278 21.68 8.52 -8.72
C PHE A 278 20.50 7.82 -9.41
N ILE A 279 19.57 8.60 -9.99
CA ILE A 279 18.37 8.11 -10.67
C ILE A 279 18.70 7.94 -12.15
N GLN A 280 18.16 6.94 -12.86
CA GLN A 280 18.55 6.69 -14.26
C GLN A 280 18.03 7.78 -15.23
N ASP A 281 18.82 8.15 -16.24
CA ASP A 281 18.51 9.26 -17.16
C ASP A 281 17.12 9.18 -17.81
N TRP A 282 16.74 8.00 -18.28
CA TRP A 282 15.45 7.82 -18.93
C TRP A 282 14.28 7.93 -17.94
N VAL A 283 14.49 7.53 -16.67
CA VAL A 283 13.47 7.65 -15.60
C VAL A 283 13.18 9.12 -15.35
N ARG A 284 14.24 9.93 -15.21
CA ARG A 284 14.12 11.39 -15.05
C ARG A 284 13.49 12.04 -16.28
N GLY A 285 13.93 11.64 -17.48
CA GLY A 285 13.39 12.14 -18.74
C GLY A 285 11.91 11.80 -18.94
N ARG A 286 11.49 10.59 -18.57
CA ARG A 286 10.08 10.18 -18.59
C ARG A 286 9.25 11.00 -17.64
N ALA A 287 9.70 11.15 -16.39
CA ALA A 287 9.02 11.96 -15.39
C ALA A 287 8.86 13.41 -15.85
N ALA A 288 9.95 14.03 -16.34
CA ALA A 288 9.95 15.40 -16.84
C ALA A 288 8.96 15.60 -18.01
N LEU A 289 8.84 14.61 -18.91
CA LEU A 289 7.85 14.65 -19.99
C LEU A 289 6.43 14.51 -19.45
N ASN A 290 6.18 13.54 -18.56
CA ASN A 290 4.87 13.29 -17.98
C ASN A 290 4.35 14.52 -17.23
N VAL A 291 5.21 15.23 -16.49
CA VAL A 291 4.83 16.41 -15.69
C VAL A 291 5.00 17.74 -16.42
N LYS A 292 5.33 17.75 -17.72
CA LYS A 292 5.67 18.98 -18.47
C LYS A 292 4.60 20.08 -18.43
N LYS A 293 3.33 19.70 -18.29
CA LYS A 293 2.19 20.63 -18.16
C LYS A 293 1.97 21.15 -16.73
N SER A 294 2.75 20.70 -15.75
CA SER A 294 2.59 21.13 -14.36
C SER A 294 3.15 22.54 -14.14
N PHE A 295 2.40 23.34 -13.40
CA PHE A 295 2.87 24.61 -12.84
C PHE A 295 3.34 24.46 -11.38
N ASN A 296 3.16 23.28 -10.78
CA ASN A 296 3.59 22.98 -9.42
C ASN A 296 5.09 22.59 -9.43
N LYS A 297 5.92 23.35 -8.70
CA LYS A 297 7.36 23.07 -8.58
C LYS A 297 7.67 21.78 -7.82
N LEU A 298 6.72 21.30 -7.03
CA LEU A 298 6.80 20.08 -6.22
C LEU A 298 5.88 18.98 -6.76
N GLN A 299 5.63 19.00 -8.08
CA GLN A 299 4.80 17.99 -8.73
C GLN A 299 5.33 16.58 -8.49
N ARG A 300 4.48 15.73 -7.92
CA ARG A 300 4.80 14.34 -7.63
C ARG A 300 4.73 13.47 -8.90
N HIS A 301 5.48 12.37 -8.91
CA HIS A 301 5.49 11.38 -10.00
C HIS A 301 5.71 9.94 -9.47
N PRO A 302 5.14 8.89 -10.10
CA PRO A 302 5.37 7.49 -9.69
C PRO A 302 6.82 7.00 -9.66
N TYR A 303 7.75 7.74 -10.27
CA TYR A 303 9.19 7.42 -10.25
C TYR A 303 9.99 8.26 -9.26
N GLU A 304 9.33 9.23 -8.63
CA GLU A 304 9.94 10.00 -7.57
C GLU A 304 10.25 9.09 -6.38
N PRO A 305 11.40 9.29 -5.69
CA PRO A 305 11.69 8.59 -4.46
C PRO A 305 10.49 8.58 -3.49
N CYS A 306 10.29 7.43 -2.84
CA CYS A 306 9.22 7.16 -1.87
C CYS A 306 7.78 7.10 -2.40
N TYR A 307 7.50 7.54 -3.63
CA TYR A 307 6.12 7.72 -4.09
C TYR A 307 5.31 6.41 -4.11
N LEU A 308 5.89 5.33 -4.64
CA LEU A 308 5.24 4.02 -4.74
C LEU A 308 5.22 3.28 -3.41
N TYR A 309 6.15 3.57 -2.50
CA TYR A 309 6.01 3.14 -1.12
C TYR A 309 4.76 3.78 -0.49
N GLU A 310 4.63 5.11 -0.58
CA GLU A 310 3.54 5.86 0.06
C GLU A 310 2.16 5.54 -0.50
N SER A 311 2.08 5.29 -1.81
CA SER A 311 0.83 5.03 -2.53
C SER A 311 0.50 3.54 -2.71
N GLY A 312 1.50 2.66 -2.70
CA GLY A 312 1.36 1.24 -3.08
C GLY A 312 1.77 0.23 -2.02
N ILE A 313 2.61 0.59 -1.05
CA ILE A 313 3.07 -0.30 0.04
C ILE A 313 2.41 0.06 1.36
N ARG A 314 2.48 1.34 1.76
CA ARG A 314 1.93 1.84 3.02
C ARG A 314 0.44 1.51 3.21
N PRO A 315 -0.46 1.60 2.20
CA PRO A 315 -1.85 1.17 2.36
C PRO A 315 -2.03 -0.33 2.70
N LEU A 316 -1.00 -1.14 2.45
CA LEU A 316 -0.98 -2.58 2.70
C LEU A 316 -0.27 -2.97 4.01
N GLU A 317 0.37 -2.03 4.72
CA GLU A 317 1.25 -2.29 5.87
C GLU A 317 0.57 -3.13 6.97
N GLN A 318 -0.75 -2.99 7.09
CA GLN A 318 -1.58 -3.65 8.09
C GLN A 318 -2.16 -5.00 7.64
N PHE A 319 -1.90 -5.43 6.41
CA PHE A 319 -2.40 -6.68 5.86
C PHE A 319 -1.31 -7.77 5.91
N PRO A 320 -1.44 -8.81 6.74
CA PRO A 320 -0.38 -9.81 6.88
C PRO A 320 -0.11 -10.57 5.58
N VAL A 321 1.16 -10.62 5.18
CA VAL A 321 1.65 -11.46 4.07
C VAL A 321 2.66 -12.50 4.56
N LYS A 322 2.81 -13.59 3.80
CA LYS A 322 3.80 -14.65 4.00
C LYS A 322 5.18 -14.24 3.51
N GLY A 323 5.22 -13.47 2.43
CA GLY A 323 6.45 -13.07 1.78
C GLY A 323 6.20 -12.22 0.53
N PHE A 324 7.31 -11.91 -0.13
CA PHE A 324 7.37 -11.00 -1.26
C PHE A 324 8.02 -11.69 -2.45
N ILE A 325 7.49 -11.48 -3.65
CA ILE A 325 8.19 -11.73 -4.90
C ILE A 325 8.48 -10.38 -5.56
N TRP A 326 9.76 -10.12 -5.79
CA TRP A 326 10.25 -8.82 -6.24
C TRP A 326 11.01 -8.98 -7.55
N TYR A 327 10.58 -8.27 -8.60
CA TYR A 327 11.28 -8.27 -9.89
C TYR A 327 11.47 -6.83 -10.39
N GLN A 328 12.67 -6.32 -10.14
CA GLN A 328 13.08 -4.96 -10.49
C GLN A 328 14.61 -4.85 -10.59
N GLY A 329 15.08 -3.90 -11.39
CA GLY A 329 16.48 -3.48 -11.42
C GLY A 329 16.88 -2.79 -12.71
N GLU A 330 16.10 -2.95 -13.78
CA GLU A 330 16.42 -2.41 -15.10
C GLU A 330 16.40 -0.88 -15.12
N SER A 331 15.55 -0.25 -14.29
CA SER A 331 15.50 1.21 -14.08
C SER A 331 16.60 1.77 -13.18
N ASN A 332 17.53 0.93 -12.72
CA ASN A 332 18.70 1.33 -11.93
C ASN A 332 20.00 0.73 -12.49
N ALA A 333 19.95 0.10 -13.68
CA ALA A 333 21.05 -0.68 -14.24
C ALA A 333 22.27 0.19 -14.61
N HIS A 334 22.10 1.51 -14.74
CA HIS A 334 23.21 2.44 -15.00
C HIS A 334 24.19 2.57 -13.83
N ASN A 335 23.73 2.32 -12.59
CA ASN A 335 24.51 2.52 -11.38
C ASN A 335 24.32 1.38 -10.37
N ARG A 336 25.08 0.30 -10.59
CA ARG A 336 25.02 -0.92 -9.76
C ARG A 336 25.32 -0.66 -8.28
N GLU A 337 26.29 0.18 -7.96
CA GLU A 337 26.70 0.46 -6.57
C GLU A 337 25.59 1.17 -5.80
N THR A 338 24.93 2.12 -6.47
CA THR A 338 23.76 2.82 -5.92
C THR A 338 22.59 1.84 -5.76
N HIS A 339 22.33 0.99 -6.76
CA HIS A 339 21.29 -0.03 -6.68
C HIS A 339 21.52 -1.02 -5.54
N GLU A 340 22.75 -1.50 -5.33
CA GLU A 340 23.07 -2.40 -4.22
C GLU A 340 22.75 -1.77 -2.85
N LYS A 341 23.06 -0.48 -2.69
CA LYS A 341 22.68 0.27 -1.48
C LYS A 341 21.15 0.39 -1.37
N LEU A 342 20.48 0.82 -2.43
CA LEU A 342 19.03 1.03 -2.44
C LEU A 342 18.26 -0.27 -2.17
N PHE A 343 18.70 -1.39 -2.71
CA PHE A 343 18.03 -2.67 -2.50
C PHE A 343 18.08 -3.11 -1.03
N ARG A 344 19.19 -2.85 -0.32
CA ARG A 344 19.26 -3.10 1.13
C ARG A 344 18.30 -2.20 1.90
N LEU A 345 18.23 -0.92 1.53
CA LEU A 345 17.30 0.03 2.15
C LEU A 345 15.84 -0.37 1.89
N LEU A 346 15.50 -0.84 0.68
CA LEU A 346 14.17 -1.36 0.36
C LEU A 346 13.75 -2.54 1.24
N VAL A 347 14.69 -3.42 1.58
CA VAL A 347 14.41 -4.59 2.45
C VAL A 347 14.28 -4.18 3.92
N GLU A 348 14.91 -3.07 4.33
CA GLU A 348 14.80 -2.51 5.68
C GLU A 348 13.53 -1.65 5.87
N SER A 349 12.99 -1.09 4.79
CA SER A 349 11.68 -0.42 4.70
C SER A 349 10.52 -1.39 4.83
#